data_AF-A0A2G8JXI4-F1
#
_entry.id   AF-A0A2G8JXI4-F1
#
_cell.length_a   1.000
_cell.length_b   1.000
_cell.length_c   1.000
_cell.angle_alpha   90.00
_cell.angle_beta   90.00
_cell.angle_gamma   90.00
#
_symmetry.space_group_name_H-M   'P 1'
#
loop_
_entity.id
_entity.type
_entity.pdbx_description
1 polymer ?
#
loop_
_entity_poly.entity_id
_entity_poly.type
_entity_poly.pdbx_seq_one_letter_code
_entity_poly.pdbx_strand_id
1 'polypeptide(L)'
;MPPESVEDYFRRIYLEAVDTIVNCIRDRFDQEGYKIYSKLQQLLLKTCNQQHVDEELLKFVCDFYGEDLRKGELRVQLETLGETMEATAKQSEWTLPEVVDHMRGLSFGNRELLSQVCTLVKLILVMPATNAVSERSFSAMSVKSYLRSTMTQQRLNHLMILHVHKDYADRLNLVDAANEFTSAKDHRRSVFGTFH
;
A
#
# COMPACT_ATOMS: atom_id res chain seq x y z
N MET A 1 -20.74 -37.38 7.34
CA MET A 1 -22.06 -37.90 6.90
C MET A 1 -22.18 -37.67 5.40
N PRO A 2 -22.28 -38.73 4.59
CA PRO A 2 -22.34 -38.60 3.13
C PRO A 2 -23.59 -37.78 2.72
N PRO A 3 -23.52 -36.94 1.68
CA PRO A 3 -24.63 -36.09 1.26
C PRO A 3 -25.75 -36.94 0.68
N GLU A 4 -26.99 -36.74 1.15
CA GLU A 4 -28.18 -37.49 0.71
C GLU A 4 -28.76 -36.98 -0.63
N SER A 5 -28.27 -35.84 -1.14
CA SER A 5 -28.68 -35.25 -2.42
C SER A 5 -27.52 -34.51 -3.10
N VAL A 6 -27.55 -34.48 -4.44
CA VAL A 6 -26.63 -33.68 -5.27
C VAL A 6 -26.69 -32.20 -4.89
N GLU A 7 -27.86 -31.71 -4.49
CA GLU A 7 -28.06 -30.33 -4.02
C GLU A 7 -27.33 -30.05 -2.70
N ASP A 8 -27.35 -30.98 -1.75
CA ASP A 8 -26.65 -30.82 -0.47
C ASP A 8 -25.13 -30.93 -0.62
N TYR A 9 -24.65 -31.70 -1.59
CA TYR A 9 -23.24 -31.71 -1.96
C TYR A 9 -22.78 -30.35 -2.49
N PHE A 10 -23.51 -29.76 -3.46
CA PHE A 10 -23.17 -28.43 -3.98
C PHE A 10 -23.36 -27.32 -2.96
N ARG A 11 -24.37 -27.40 -2.09
CA ARG A 11 -24.57 -26.44 -0.99
C ARG A 11 -23.39 -26.45 -0.02
N ARG A 12 -22.85 -27.62 0.34
CA ARG A 12 -21.65 -27.71 1.19
C ARG A 12 -20.42 -27.07 0.55
N ILE A 13 -20.16 -27.34 -0.72
CA ILE A 13 -19.03 -26.74 -1.45
C ILE A 13 -19.19 -25.22 -1.51
N TYR A 14 -20.41 -24.73 -1.77
CA TYR A 14 -20.67 -23.30 -1.83
C TYR A 14 -20.46 -22.62 -0.48
N LEU A 15 -20.96 -23.21 0.61
CA LEU A 15 -20.75 -22.68 1.96
C LEU A 15 -19.27 -22.69 2.35
N GLU A 16 -18.54 -23.76 2.05
CA GLU A 16 -17.10 -23.84 2.28
C GLU A 16 -16.32 -22.78 1.48
N ALA A 17 -16.72 -22.54 0.22
CA ALA A 17 -16.14 -21.48 -0.59
C ALA A 17 -16.44 -20.08 -0.03
N VAL A 18 -17.67 -19.83 0.42
CA VAL A 18 -18.06 -18.55 1.04
C VAL A 18 -17.30 -18.35 2.36
N ASP A 19 -17.24 -19.36 3.22
CA ASP A 19 -16.50 -19.29 4.49
C ASP A 19 -15.00 -19.04 4.23
N THR A 20 -14.43 -19.69 3.21
CA THR A 20 -13.05 -19.44 2.79
C THR A 20 -12.87 -18.00 2.33
N ILE A 21 -13.76 -17.47 1.48
CA ILE A 21 -13.71 -16.08 1.01
C ILE A 21 -13.82 -15.10 2.20
N VAL A 22 -14.75 -15.35 3.13
CA VAL A 22 -14.94 -14.51 4.32
C VAL A 22 -13.69 -14.52 5.20
N ASN A 23 -13.08 -15.69 5.41
CA ASN A 23 -11.84 -15.80 6.17
C ASN A 23 -10.68 -15.10 5.45
N CYS A 24 -10.53 -15.27 4.13
CA CYS A 24 -9.52 -14.55 3.36
C CYS A 24 -9.70 -13.03 3.43
N ILE A 25 -10.93 -12.53 3.41
CA ILE A 25 -11.23 -11.11 3.60
C ILE A 25 -10.83 -10.68 5.01
N ARG A 26 -11.20 -11.45 6.04
CA ARG A 26 -10.86 -11.14 7.43
C ARG A 26 -9.34 -11.10 7.65
N ASP A 27 -8.63 -12.11 7.17
CA ASP A 27 -7.16 -12.19 7.26
C ASP A 27 -6.47 -11.04 6.52
N ARG A 28 -7.03 -10.63 5.37
CA ARG A 28 -6.53 -9.47 4.62
C ARG A 28 -6.67 -8.17 5.41
N PHE A 29 -7.77 -7.97 6.13
CA PHE A 29 -7.99 -6.78 6.95
C PHE A 29 -7.40 -6.87 8.37
N ASP A 30 -6.93 -8.04 8.82
CA ASP A 30 -6.27 -8.19 10.12
C ASP A 30 -4.75 -7.93 10.11
N GLN A 31 -4.21 -7.56 8.94
CA GLN A 31 -2.80 -7.23 8.77
C GLN A 31 -2.37 -6.05 9.66
N GLU A 32 -1.17 -6.12 10.21
CA GLU A 32 -0.60 -5.05 11.06
C GLU A 32 -0.59 -3.69 10.35
N GLY A 33 -0.31 -3.67 9.04
CA GLY A 33 -0.36 -2.45 8.22
C GLY A 33 -1.75 -1.80 8.18
N TYR A 34 -2.82 -2.59 8.14
CA TYR A 34 -4.19 -2.07 8.19
C TYR A 34 -4.55 -1.57 9.60
N LYS A 35 -4.06 -2.23 10.65
CA LYS A 35 -4.23 -1.77 12.04
C LYS A 35 -3.57 -0.40 12.25
N ILE A 36 -2.38 -0.19 11.69
CA ILE A 36 -1.70 1.12 11.71
C ILE A 36 -2.51 2.17 10.95
N TYR A 37 -2.99 1.84 9.75
CA TYR A 37 -3.85 2.73 8.97
C TYR A 37 -5.14 3.11 9.72
N SER A 38 -5.81 2.14 10.33
CA SER A 38 -7.03 2.35 11.12
C SER A 38 -6.75 3.27 12.31
N LYS A 39 -5.62 3.09 13.01
CA LYS A 39 -5.18 4.01 14.08
C LYS A 39 -4.90 5.42 13.56
N LEU A 40 -4.29 5.56 12.38
CA LEU A 40 -4.00 6.84 11.74
C LEU A 40 -5.28 7.61 11.39
N GLN A 41 -6.24 6.90 10.80
CA GLN A 41 -7.56 7.44 10.46
C GLN A 41 -8.35 7.79 11.73
N GLN A 42 -8.32 6.93 12.76
CA GLN A 42 -8.96 7.19 14.05
C GLN A 42 -8.36 8.41 14.74
N LEU A 43 -7.04 8.61 14.68
CA LEU A 43 -6.40 9.81 15.23
C LEU A 43 -7.00 11.08 14.63
N LEU A 44 -7.04 11.16 13.29
CA LEU A 44 -7.56 12.32 12.57
C LEU A 44 -9.05 12.55 12.86
N LEU A 45 -9.87 11.51 12.77
CA LEU A 45 -11.32 11.64 12.95
C LEU A 45 -11.72 11.93 14.40
N LYS A 46 -11.04 11.32 15.39
CA LYS A 46 -11.27 11.64 16.80
C LYS A 46 -10.98 13.11 17.08
N THR A 47 -9.89 13.64 16.54
CA THR A 47 -9.56 15.07 16.65
C THR A 47 -10.61 15.95 15.98
N CYS A 48 -11.03 15.64 14.75
CA CYS A 48 -12.02 16.44 14.03
C CYS A 48 -13.40 16.44 14.71
N ASN A 49 -13.75 15.35 15.40
CA ASN A 49 -15.02 15.19 16.11
C ASN A 49 -14.92 15.49 17.63
N GLN A 50 -13.84 16.14 18.08
CA GLN A 50 -13.60 16.49 19.50
C GLN A 50 -13.68 15.31 20.49
N GLN A 51 -13.34 14.10 20.03
CA GLN A 51 -13.22 12.94 20.90
C GLN A 51 -11.85 12.91 21.55
N HIS A 52 -11.77 12.34 22.77
CA HIS A 52 -10.51 12.19 23.49
C HIS A 52 -9.51 11.39 22.65
N VAL A 53 -8.41 12.03 22.29
CA VAL A 53 -7.29 11.38 21.60
C VAL A 53 -6.42 10.72 22.67
N ASP A 54 -6.38 9.39 22.65
CA ASP A 54 -5.55 8.63 23.56
C ASP A 54 -4.06 8.95 23.32
N GLU A 55 -3.35 9.37 24.36
CA GLU A 55 -1.95 9.76 24.23
C GLU A 55 -1.06 8.59 23.78
N GLU A 56 -1.46 7.36 24.13
CA GLU A 56 -0.85 6.12 23.66
C GLU A 56 -0.98 5.94 22.14
N LEU A 57 -2.11 6.33 21.55
CA LEU A 57 -2.36 6.23 20.11
C LEU A 57 -1.54 7.26 19.35
N LEU A 58 -1.46 8.49 19.87
CA LEU A 58 -0.58 9.54 19.35
C LEU A 58 0.89 9.08 19.41
N LYS A 59 1.31 8.50 20.54
CA LYS A 59 2.67 8.00 20.72
C LYS A 59 2.99 6.85 19.76
N PHE A 60 2.09 5.88 19.61
CA PHE A 60 2.25 4.77 18.67
C PHE A 60 2.42 5.24 17.23
N VAL A 61 1.61 6.21 16.78
CA VAL A 61 1.71 6.76 15.42
C VAL A 61 3.02 7.54 15.25
N CYS A 62 3.42 8.34 16.24
CA CYS A 62 4.68 9.08 16.19
C CYS A 62 5.91 8.17 16.28
N ASP A 63 5.83 7.04 16.98
CA ASP A 63 6.92 6.08 17.04
C ASP A 63 7.05 5.32 15.70
N PHE A 64 5.93 5.01 15.05
CA PHE A 64 5.93 4.32 13.76
C PHE A 64 6.33 5.22 12.58
N TYR A 65 5.88 6.49 12.57
CA TYR A 65 6.18 7.48 11.54
C TYR A 65 7.13 8.58 12.06
N GLY A 66 8.06 8.27 12.96
CA GLY A 66 8.86 9.26 13.68
C GLY A 66 9.77 10.13 12.81
N GLU A 67 10.07 9.71 11.59
CA GLU A 67 10.79 10.53 10.60
C GLU A 67 9.86 11.52 9.87
N ASP A 68 8.57 11.18 9.72
CA ASP A 68 7.58 11.96 8.98
C ASP A 68 6.74 12.88 9.87
N LEU A 69 6.54 12.49 11.15
CA LEU A 69 5.62 13.13 12.09
C LEU A 69 6.32 13.57 13.37
N ARG A 70 6.15 14.85 13.74
CA ARG A 70 6.67 15.41 15.00
C ARG A 70 5.57 15.48 16.05
N LYS A 71 5.67 14.70 17.14
CA LYS A 71 4.65 14.62 18.22
C LYS A 71 4.20 15.99 18.75
N GLY A 72 5.14 16.89 19.03
CA GLY A 72 4.85 18.20 19.62
C GLY A 72 4.08 19.13 18.68
N GLU A 73 4.50 19.21 17.41
CA GLU A 73 3.84 20.03 16.39
C GLU A 73 2.50 19.41 15.98
N LEU A 74 2.45 18.08 15.81
CA LEU A 74 1.24 17.36 15.41
C LEU A 74 0.11 17.55 16.43
N ARG A 75 0.41 17.48 17.73
CA ARG A 75 -0.62 17.68 18.77
C ARG A 75 -1.26 19.05 18.67
N VAL A 76 -0.45 20.11 18.61
CA VAL A 76 -0.93 21.49 18.54
C VAL A 76 -1.71 21.74 17.26
N GLN A 77 -1.24 21.20 16.13
CA GLN A 77 -1.92 21.33 14.84
C GLN A 77 -3.24 20.55 14.80
N LEU A 78 -3.31 19.39 15.44
CA LEU A 78 -4.54 18.61 15.59
C LEU A 78 -5.56 19.39 16.44
N GLU A 79 -5.15 19.95 17.57
CA GLU A 79 -6.01 20.80 18.42
C GLU A 79 -6.53 22.02 17.64
N THR A 80 -5.64 22.71 16.91
CA THR A 80 -6.00 23.85 16.05
C THR A 80 -6.97 23.45 14.95
N LEU A 81 -6.77 22.29 14.33
CA LEU A 81 -7.69 21.75 13.32
C LEU A 81 -9.08 21.52 13.93
N GLY A 82 -9.15 20.87 15.09
CA GLY A 82 -10.40 20.61 15.79
C GLY A 82 -11.20 21.88 16.05
N GLU A 83 -10.55 22.95 16.52
CA GLU A 83 -11.18 24.27 16.74
C GLU A 83 -11.66 24.91 15.43
N THR A 84 -10.84 24.90 14.38
CA THR A 84 -11.21 25.49 13.08
C THR A 84 -12.36 24.75 12.40
N MET A 85 -12.43 23.43 12.58
CA MET A 85 -13.48 22.59 12.03
C MET A 85 -14.77 22.72 12.85
N GLU A 86 -14.70 22.89 14.17
CA GLU A 86 -15.86 23.24 15.02
C GLU A 86 -16.48 24.58 14.59
N ALA A 87 -15.66 25.62 14.41
CA ALA A 87 -16.13 26.94 13.99
C ALA A 87 -16.83 26.90 12.60
N THR A 88 -16.51 25.89 11.80
CA THR A 88 -17.06 25.67 10.45
C THR A 88 -18.19 24.63 10.44
N ALA A 89 -18.41 23.90 11.54
CA ALA A 89 -19.28 22.73 11.58
C ALA A 89 -20.76 23.12 11.45
N LYS A 90 -21.38 22.70 10.35
CA LYS A 90 -22.84 22.65 10.17
C LYS A 90 -23.41 21.23 10.33
N GLN A 91 -22.56 20.24 10.64
CA GLN A 91 -22.91 18.81 10.67
C GLN A 91 -22.28 18.08 11.88
N SER A 92 -22.83 16.91 12.20
CA SER A 92 -22.64 16.22 13.48
C SER A 92 -21.41 15.30 13.56
N GLU A 93 -20.86 14.84 12.43
CA GLU A 93 -19.63 14.03 12.37
C GLU A 93 -18.90 14.28 11.05
N TRP A 94 -17.59 14.47 11.09
CA TRP A 94 -16.75 14.63 9.91
C TRP A 94 -16.28 13.28 9.38
N THR A 95 -16.30 13.13 8.05
CA THR A 95 -15.75 11.98 7.34
C THR A 95 -14.42 12.32 6.67
N LEU A 96 -13.59 11.30 6.37
CA LEU A 96 -12.28 11.49 5.74
C LEU A 96 -12.34 12.35 4.45
N PRO A 97 -13.28 12.12 3.51
CA PRO A 97 -13.37 12.94 2.29
C PRO A 97 -13.69 14.41 2.59
N GLU A 98 -14.53 14.68 3.58
CA GLU A 98 -14.89 16.05 3.98
C GLU A 98 -13.72 16.77 4.64
N VAL A 99 -12.93 16.07 5.47
CA VAL A 99 -11.68 16.61 6.03
C VAL A 99 -10.71 16.97 4.90
N VAL A 100 -10.56 16.10 3.89
CA VAL A 100 -9.70 16.37 2.74
C VAL A 100 -10.19 17.57 1.92
N ASP A 101 -11.51 17.72 1.74
CA ASP A 101 -12.09 18.85 1.01
C ASP A 101 -11.97 20.16 1.80
N HIS A 102 -12.18 20.12 3.11
CA HIS A 102 -11.94 21.25 4.01
C HIS A 102 -10.47 21.70 3.94
N MET A 103 -9.52 20.76 4.03
CA MET A 103 -8.09 21.04 3.90
C MET A 103 -7.74 21.61 2.52
N ARG A 104 -8.46 21.20 1.47
CA ARG A 104 -8.33 21.78 0.12
C ARG A 104 -8.96 23.17 0.01
N GLY A 105 -9.97 23.49 0.81
CA GLY A 105 -10.55 24.84 0.88
C GLY A 105 -9.66 25.86 1.61
N LEU A 106 -8.75 25.40 2.47
CA LEU A 106 -7.86 26.28 3.25
C LEU A 106 -6.83 27.02 2.38
N SER A 107 -6.52 28.25 2.80
CA SER A 107 -5.48 29.10 2.18
C SER A 107 -4.08 28.49 2.37
N PHE A 108 -3.13 28.90 1.52
CA PHE A 108 -1.75 28.40 1.58
C PHE A 108 -1.12 28.56 2.97
N GLY A 109 -1.32 29.71 3.63
CA GLY A 109 -0.78 29.97 4.97
C GLY A 109 -1.33 29.01 6.02
N ASN A 110 -2.63 28.68 5.97
CA ASN A 110 -3.23 27.73 6.91
C ASN A 110 -2.76 26.29 6.67
N ARG A 111 -2.43 25.93 5.42
CA ARG A 111 -1.85 24.63 5.10
C ARG A 111 -0.40 24.49 5.59
N GLU A 112 0.38 25.56 5.58
CA GLU A 112 1.73 25.54 6.16
C GLU A 112 1.69 25.43 7.69
N LEU A 113 0.75 26.14 8.32
CA LEU A 113 0.51 26.02 9.77
C LEU A 113 0.08 24.61 10.17
N LEU A 114 -0.64 23.89 9.29
CA LEU A 114 -1.11 22.52 9.47
C LEU A 114 -0.27 21.50 8.68
N SER A 115 1.03 21.74 8.53
CA SER A 115 1.94 20.91 7.73
C SER A 115 2.00 19.44 8.17
N GLN A 116 1.99 19.15 9.47
CA GLN A 116 1.99 17.79 10.02
C GLN A 116 0.66 17.09 9.74
N VAL A 117 -0.46 17.80 9.87
CA VAL A 117 -1.79 17.29 9.51
C VAL A 117 -1.87 17.00 8.00
N CYS A 118 -1.28 17.87 7.17
CA CYS A 118 -1.19 17.62 5.73
C CYS A 118 -0.39 16.35 5.43
N THR A 119 0.74 16.15 6.11
CA THR A 119 1.54 14.91 5.99
C THR A 119 0.74 13.70 6.44
N LEU A 120 0.03 13.80 7.58
CA LEU A 120 -0.85 12.75 8.09
C LEU A 120 -1.92 12.35 7.06
N VAL A 121 -2.62 13.32 6.48
CA VAL A 121 -3.64 13.09 5.44
C VAL A 121 -3.03 12.45 4.19
N LYS A 122 -1.84 12.90 3.76
CA LYS A 122 -1.13 12.28 2.64
C LYS A 122 -0.77 10.82 2.93
N LEU A 123 -0.28 10.51 4.13
CA LEU A 123 0.03 9.14 4.54
C LEU A 123 -1.21 8.24 4.47
N ILE A 124 -2.37 8.72 4.96
CA ILE A 124 -3.65 8.02 4.85
C ILE A 124 -4.00 7.76 3.37
N LEU A 125 -3.87 8.75 2.49
CA LEU A 125 -4.23 8.61 1.08
C LEU A 125 -3.27 7.71 0.29
N VAL A 126 -2.00 7.64 0.68
CA VAL A 126 -0.96 6.87 -0.02
C VAL A 126 -0.94 5.40 0.38
N MET A 127 -1.27 5.07 1.63
CA MET A 127 -1.25 3.70 2.16
C MET A 127 -2.07 2.66 1.35
N PRO A 128 -3.32 2.95 0.93
CA PRO A 128 -4.09 2.03 0.08
C PRO A 128 -3.41 1.78 -1.27
N ALA A 129 -2.79 2.82 -1.85
CA ALA A 129 -2.11 2.71 -3.14
C ALA A 129 -0.82 1.87 -3.02
N THR A 130 -0.03 2.04 -1.96
CA THR A 130 1.19 1.26 -1.74
C THR A 130 0.90 -0.21 -1.47
N ASN A 131 -0.17 -0.53 -0.72
CA ASN A 131 -0.58 -1.91 -0.49
C ASN A 131 -1.04 -2.61 -1.78
N ALA A 132 -1.78 -1.92 -2.65
CA ALA A 132 -2.18 -2.48 -3.94
C ALA A 132 -0.96 -2.71 -4.87
N VAL A 133 0.03 -1.82 -4.84
CA VAL A 133 1.26 -1.95 -5.63
C VAL A 133 2.15 -3.07 -5.08
N SER A 134 2.26 -3.21 -3.77
CA SER A 134 3.02 -4.30 -3.14
C SER A 134 2.39 -5.64 -3.46
N GLU A 135 1.07 -5.82 -3.26
CA GLU A 135 0.35 -7.04 -3.64
C GLU A 135 0.50 -7.39 -5.12
N ARG A 136 0.42 -6.38 -6.02
CA ARG A 136 0.67 -6.58 -7.46
C ARG A 136 2.10 -7.04 -7.72
N SER A 137 3.08 -6.46 -7.02
CA SER A 137 4.49 -6.82 -7.13
C SER A 137 4.76 -8.23 -6.59
N PHE A 138 4.13 -8.62 -5.48
CA PHE A 138 4.18 -9.98 -4.95
C PHE A 138 3.47 -10.99 -5.87
N SER A 139 2.35 -10.61 -6.49
CA SER A 139 1.67 -11.41 -7.50
C SER A 139 2.57 -11.62 -8.73
N ALA A 140 3.26 -10.57 -9.19
CA ALA A 140 4.27 -10.68 -10.24
C ALA A 140 5.49 -11.52 -9.81
N MET A 141 5.79 -11.62 -8.52
CA MET A 141 6.85 -12.49 -7.98
C MET A 141 6.54 -13.99 -8.10
N SER A 142 5.33 -14.37 -8.54
CA SER A 142 4.99 -15.74 -8.96
C SER A 142 5.83 -16.28 -10.14
N VAL A 143 6.66 -15.44 -10.76
CA VAL A 143 7.76 -15.85 -11.68
C VAL A 143 8.71 -16.88 -11.02
N LYS A 144 8.77 -16.91 -9.67
CA LYS A 144 9.27 -18.06 -8.89
C LYS A 144 8.27 -19.23 -8.98
N SER A 145 8.20 -19.90 -10.13
CA SER A 145 7.55 -21.21 -10.18
C SER A 145 8.37 -22.21 -9.36
N TYR A 146 7.72 -23.18 -8.72
CA TYR A 146 8.32 -24.22 -7.86
C TYR A 146 9.55 -24.92 -8.48
N LEU A 147 9.64 -24.97 -9.81
CA LEU A 147 10.77 -25.53 -10.59
C LEU A 147 12.00 -24.60 -10.73
N ARG A 148 11.94 -23.34 -10.28
CA ARG A 148 13.02 -22.33 -10.35
C ARG A 148 13.49 -21.87 -8.95
N SER A 149 13.50 -22.77 -7.97
CA SER A 149 13.83 -22.47 -6.57
C SER A 149 15.31 -22.12 -6.31
N THR A 150 16.22 -22.41 -7.24
CA THR A 150 17.68 -22.12 -7.15
C THR A 150 18.10 -20.83 -7.86
N MET A 151 17.26 -19.79 -7.82
CA MET A 151 17.58 -18.48 -8.41
C MET A 151 18.13 -17.51 -7.36
N THR A 152 19.28 -16.89 -7.64
CA THR A 152 19.89 -15.89 -6.75
C THR A 152 19.01 -14.64 -6.64
N GLN A 153 19.01 -14.00 -5.47
CA GLN A 153 18.19 -12.80 -5.19
C GLN A 153 18.42 -11.68 -6.20
N GLN A 154 19.67 -11.50 -6.65
CA GLN A 154 20.05 -10.49 -7.62
C GLN A 154 19.39 -10.74 -8.99
N ARG A 155 19.37 -11.99 -9.45
CA ARG A 155 18.73 -12.35 -10.73
C ARG A 155 17.21 -12.21 -10.63
N LEU A 156 16.62 -12.51 -9.47
CA LEU A 156 15.18 -12.33 -9.21
C LEU A 156 14.78 -10.86 -9.29
N ASN A 157 15.52 -9.97 -8.63
CA ASN A 157 15.27 -8.53 -8.67
C ASN A 157 15.31 -7.99 -10.11
N HIS A 158 16.30 -8.41 -10.91
CA HIS A 158 16.38 -8.00 -12.32
C HIS A 158 15.19 -8.48 -13.16
N LEU A 159 14.74 -9.73 -12.98
CA LEU A 159 13.53 -10.24 -13.65
C LEU A 159 12.26 -9.50 -13.21
N MET A 160 12.16 -9.16 -11.92
CA MET A 160 11.01 -8.40 -11.41
C MET A 160 10.94 -7.01 -12.03
N ILE A 161 12.07 -6.32 -12.19
CA ILE A 161 12.13 -5.02 -12.86
C ILE A 161 11.66 -5.16 -14.32
N LEU A 162 12.13 -6.17 -15.06
CA LEU A 162 11.69 -6.44 -16.43
C LEU A 162 10.18 -6.77 -16.51
N HIS A 163 9.66 -7.51 -15.53
CA HIS A 163 8.24 -7.88 -15.49
C HIS A 163 7.33 -6.68 -15.14
N VAL A 164 7.74 -5.84 -14.19
CA VAL A 164 7.01 -4.61 -13.82
C VAL A 164 7.03 -3.61 -14.99
N HIS A 165 8.15 -3.51 -15.69
CA HIS A 165 8.32 -2.64 -16.86
C HIS A 165 8.22 -3.40 -18.18
N LYS A 166 7.26 -4.33 -18.29
CA LYS A 166 7.11 -5.18 -19.48
C LYS A 166 6.97 -4.36 -20.77
N ASP A 167 6.24 -3.25 -20.73
CA ASP A 167 6.05 -2.37 -21.89
C ASP A 167 7.35 -1.71 -22.39
N TYR A 168 8.35 -1.57 -21.51
CA TYR A 168 9.69 -1.11 -21.87
C TYR A 168 10.60 -2.27 -22.29
N ALA A 169 10.47 -3.41 -21.62
CA ALA A 169 11.21 -4.63 -21.97
C ALA A 169 10.85 -5.15 -23.36
N ASP A 170 9.57 -5.06 -23.76
CA ASP A 170 9.08 -5.47 -25.09
C ASP A 170 9.61 -4.55 -26.22
N ARG A 171 10.12 -3.35 -25.87
CA ARG A 171 10.78 -2.43 -26.82
C ARG A 171 12.29 -2.69 -26.93
N LEU A 172 12.85 -3.55 -26.08
CA LEU A 172 14.27 -3.84 -26.08
C LEU A 172 14.62 -4.73 -27.28
N ASN A 173 15.64 -4.34 -28.05
CA ASN A 173 16.12 -5.17 -29.14
C ASN A 173 16.96 -6.33 -28.57
N LEU A 174 16.40 -7.53 -28.58
CA LEU A 174 17.08 -8.73 -28.10
C LEU A 174 18.36 -9.05 -28.89
N VAL A 175 18.43 -8.65 -30.17
CA VAL A 175 19.60 -8.85 -31.01
C VAL A 175 20.76 -7.99 -30.53
N ASP A 176 20.50 -6.72 -30.19
CA ASP A 176 21.51 -5.81 -29.66
C ASP A 176 22.01 -6.27 -28.30
N ALA A 177 21.10 -6.70 -27.42
CA ALA A 177 21.45 -7.24 -26.11
C ALA A 177 22.28 -8.54 -26.22
N ALA A 178 21.98 -9.41 -27.19
CA ALA A 178 22.75 -10.63 -27.43
C ALA A 178 24.14 -10.33 -27.99
N ASN A 179 24.26 -9.33 -28.87
CA ASN A 179 25.53 -8.86 -29.41
C ASN A 179 26.39 -8.18 -28.34
N GLU A 180 25.79 -7.41 -27.43
CA GLU A 180 26.48 -6.85 -26.27
C GLU A 180 27.00 -7.98 -25.36
N PHE A 181 26.17 -8.99 -25.05
CA PHE A 181 26.56 -10.11 -24.20
C PHE A 181 27.71 -10.95 -24.78
N THR A 182 27.73 -11.15 -26.10
CA THR A 182 28.80 -11.88 -26.79
C THR A 182 30.08 -11.07 -26.90
N SER A 183 29.97 -9.75 -27.13
CA SER A 183 31.12 -8.85 -27.18
C SER A 183 31.82 -8.67 -25.83
N ALA A 184 31.11 -8.89 -24.71
CA ALA A 184 31.65 -8.71 -23.36
C ALA A 184 32.79 -9.68 -22.99
N LYS A 185 32.94 -10.82 -23.69
CA LYS A 185 34.07 -11.75 -23.53
C LYS A 185 34.42 -12.43 -24.85
N ASP A 186 35.69 -12.45 -25.22
CA ASP A 186 36.16 -13.10 -26.46
C ASP A 186 35.76 -14.57 -26.58
N HIS A 187 35.77 -15.30 -25.46
CA HIS A 187 35.31 -16.70 -25.43
C HIS A 187 33.83 -16.84 -25.83
N ARG A 188 32.96 -15.89 -25.44
CA ARG A 188 31.53 -15.93 -25.78
C ARG A 188 31.30 -15.59 -27.25
N ARG A 189 32.06 -14.64 -27.78
CA ARG A 189 32.04 -14.30 -29.21
C ARG A 189 32.43 -15.48 -30.09
N SER A 190 33.41 -16.28 -29.66
CA SER A 190 33.81 -17.49 -30.38
C SER A 190 32.77 -18.63 -30.33
N VAL A 191 31.97 -18.72 -29.27
CA VAL A 191 30.98 -19.80 -29.09
C VAL A 191 29.62 -19.46 -29.69
N PHE A 192 29.16 -18.22 -29.54
CA PHE A 192 27.81 -17.80 -29.91
C PHE A 192 27.75 -16.98 -31.21
N GLY A 193 28.88 -16.48 -31.71
CA GLY A 193 28.92 -15.65 -32.93
C GLY A 193 28.26 -14.28 -32.75
N THR A 194 27.98 -13.62 -33.87
CA THR A 194 27.18 -12.38 -33.93
C THR A 194 25.79 -12.67 -34.43
N PHE A 195 24.79 -12.13 -33.73
CA PHE A 195 23.39 -12.24 -34.07
C PHE A 195 22.98 -11.11 -35.04
N HIS A 196 22.10 -11.41 -36.00
CA HIS A 196 21.59 -10.48 -37.01
C HIS A 196 20.08 -10.33 -36.91
#